data_AF-A0A270P5G0-F1
#
_entry.id   AF-A0A270P5G0-F1
#
_cell.length_a   1.000
_cell.length_b   1.000
_cell.length_c   1.000
_cell.angle_alpha   90.00
_cell.angle_beta   90.00
_cell.angle_gamma   90.00
#
_symmetry.space_group_name_H-M   'P 1'
#
loop_
_entity.id
_entity.type
_entity.pdbx_description
1 polymer ?
#
loop_
_entity_poly.entity_id
_entity_poly.type
_entity_poly.pdbx_seq_one_letter_code
_entity_poly.pdbx_strand_id
1 'polypeptide(L)'
;MYNSQLPTDGSNAPKGTSIGVEVFDQRTDRRGNERIRLLLKSFGLRTSLIRLKVIDALLTAAESDRSLGVRGVHTHLLELDIPLSFLSVREVLKRLCSEGVIVLNADKSYSLDPRAIAVLRHH
;
A
#
# COMPACT_ATOMS: atom_id res chain seq x y z
N MET A 1 54.60 28.40 15.15
CA MET A 1 53.94 29.23 14.14
C MET A 1 54.04 28.54 12.79
N TYR A 2 52.89 28.22 12.20
CA TYR A 2 52.54 28.22 10.76
C TYR A 2 51.59 27.07 10.41
N ASN A 3 50.36 27.50 10.14
CA ASN A 3 49.25 26.82 9.51
C ASN A 3 49.46 26.84 7.99
N SER A 4 49.19 25.75 7.26
CA SER A 4 49.08 25.65 5.78
C SER A 4 48.98 24.16 5.40
N GLN A 5 48.07 23.62 4.58
CA GLN A 5 47.12 24.14 3.60
C GLN A 5 46.08 23.02 3.30
N LEU A 6 44.82 23.42 3.11
CA LEU A 6 43.92 22.81 2.12
C LEU A 6 44.06 23.62 0.82
N PRO A 7 43.92 22.98 -0.34
CA PRO A 7 42.90 23.46 -1.26
C PRO A 7 42.02 22.32 -1.80
N THR A 8 40.74 22.64 -1.80
CA THR A 8 39.61 21.99 -2.47
C THR A 8 39.92 21.74 -3.96
N ASP A 9 40.00 20.48 -4.37
CA ASP A 9 39.84 20.09 -5.77
C ASP A 9 38.40 19.61 -5.99
N GLY A 10 37.67 20.38 -6.78
CA GLY A 10 36.33 20.04 -7.21
C GLY A 10 36.39 19.10 -8.41
N SER A 11 35.57 18.05 -8.37
CA SER A 11 35.13 17.36 -9.57
C SER A 11 33.66 17.02 -9.43
N ASN A 12 32.89 17.74 -10.24
CA ASN A 12 31.44 17.70 -10.38
C ASN A 12 30.92 16.28 -10.66
N ALA A 13 29.98 15.82 -9.84
CA ALA A 13 28.83 15.07 -10.34
C ALA A 13 28.04 15.99 -11.30
N PRO A 14 27.42 15.50 -12.40
CA PRO A 14 26.16 14.78 -12.22
C PRO A 14 25.79 13.77 -13.35
N LYS A 15 24.61 13.18 -13.19
CA LYS A 15 23.77 12.49 -14.19
C LYS A 15 23.96 10.98 -14.36
N GLY A 16 23.47 10.27 -13.36
CA GLY A 16 22.66 9.07 -13.55
C GLY A 16 21.27 9.31 -12.99
N THR A 17 20.53 10.24 -13.61
CA THR A 17 19.15 10.55 -13.25
C THR A 17 18.26 9.39 -13.68
N SER A 18 18.14 8.37 -12.84
CA SER A 18 17.05 7.38 -12.93
C SER A 18 15.74 8.01 -12.44
N ILE A 19 15.33 9.12 -13.05
CA ILE A 19 13.97 9.66 -12.89
C ILE A 19 13.13 8.96 -13.95
N GLY A 20 12.19 8.13 -13.52
CA GLY A 20 11.19 7.61 -14.45
C GLY A 20 10.09 6.78 -13.84
N VAL A 21 10.37 5.91 -12.88
CA VAL A 21 9.38 4.89 -12.48
C VAL A 21 8.76 5.17 -11.11
N GLU A 22 9.50 5.70 -10.14
CA GLU A 22 8.98 5.88 -8.76
C GLU A 22 8.02 7.08 -8.60
N VAL A 23 8.08 8.07 -9.49
CA VAL A 23 7.22 9.27 -9.39
C VAL A 23 5.79 8.99 -9.86
N PHE A 24 5.61 8.03 -10.77
CA PHE A 24 4.28 7.61 -11.25
C PHE A 24 3.56 6.73 -10.22
N ASP A 25 4.30 5.88 -9.52
CA ASP A 25 3.77 5.03 -8.45
C ASP A 25 3.28 5.89 -7.27
N GLN A 26 4.05 6.89 -6.84
CA GLN A 26 3.66 7.78 -5.74
C GLN A 26 2.41 8.64 -5.99
N ARG A 27 2.16 9.05 -7.24
CA ARG A 27 0.94 9.84 -7.57
C ARG A 27 -0.30 8.97 -7.58
N THR A 28 -0.18 7.75 -8.09
CA THR A 28 -1.27 6.77 -8.10
C THR A 28 -1.56 6.28 -6.68
N ASP A 29 -0.51 6.01 -5.89
CA ASP A 29 -0.59 5.66 -4.47
C ASP A 29 -1.23 6.79 -3.66
N ARG A 30 -0.88 8.07 -3.91
CA ARG A 30 -1.53 9.20 -3.21
C ARG A 30 -3.04 9.25 -3.45
N ARG A 31 -3.47 9.17 -4.71
CA ARG A 31 -4.90 9.27 -5.08
C ARG A 31 -5.69 8.03 -4.66
N GLY A 32 -5.10 6.84 -4.79
CA GLY A 32 -5.65 5.58 -4.30
C GLY A 32 -5.83 5.63 -2.78
N ASN A 33 -4.80 6.04 -2.06
CA ASN A 33 -4.84 6.16 -0.60
C ASN A 33 -5.87 7.20 -0.12
N GLU A 34 -6.14 8.28 -0.85
CA GLU A 34 -7.24 9.20 -0.51
C GLU A 34 -8.60 8.52 -0.57
N ARG A 35 -8.86 7.76 -1.63
CA ARG A 35 -10.12 7.02 -1.79
C ARG A 35 -10.28 5.94 -0.73
N ILE A 36 -9.21 5.20 -0.44
CA ILE A 36 -9.21 4.17 0.61
C ILE A 36 -9.38 4.81 2.01
N ARG A 37 -8.80 6.00 2.26
CA ARG A 37 -9.04 6.75 3.50
C ARG A 37 -10.51 7.12 3.67
N LEU A 38 -11.16 7.62 2.62
CA LEU A 38 -12.59 7.93 2.63
C LEU A 38 -13.44 6.67 2.84
N LEU A 39 -13.09 5.56 2.18
CA LEU A 39 -13.72 4.26 2.39
C LEU A 39 -13.66 3.85 3.86
N LEU A 40 -12.47 3.81 4.46
CA LEU A 40 -12.31 3.45 5.87
C LEU A 40 -13.17 4.35 6.78
N LYS A 41 -13.20 5.66 6.52
CA LYS A 41 -14.04 6.60 7.26
C LYS A 41 -15.54 6.28 7.11
N SER A 42 -16.00 5.93 5.92
CA SER A 42 -17.40 5.55 5.67
C SER A 42 -17.82 4.28 6.42
N PHE A 43 -16.87 3.38 6.72
CA PHE A 43 -17.09 2.16 7.48
C PHE A 43 -16.77 2.33 8.98
N GLY A 44 -16.54 3.56 9.47
CA GLY A 44 -16.25 3.82 10.89
C GLY A 44 -14.85 3.38 11.33
N LEU A 45 -13.95 3.09 10.40
CA LEU A 45 -12.62 2.57 10.66
C LEU A 45 -11.58 3.68 10.74
N ARG A 46 -10.70 3.56 11.73
CA ARG A 46 -9.47 4.37 11.76
C ARG A 46 -8.61 4.08 10.54
N THR A 47 -8.09 5.15 9.95
CA THR A 47 -7.10 5.13 8.88
C THR A 47 -5.74 4.74 9.45
N SER A 48 -5.16 3.64 8.99
CA SER A 48 -3.79 3.23 9.30
C SER A 48 -3.09 2.75 8.04
N LEU A 49 -1.76 2.87 7.99
CA LEU A 49 -0.97 2.47 6.81
C LEU A 49 -1.24 1.01 6.43
N ILE A 50 -1.30 0.12 7.40
CA ILE A 50 -1.53 -1.32 7.18
C ILE A 50 -2.88 -1.56 6.49
N ARG A 51 -3.95 -0.91 6.96
CA ARG A 51 -5.28 -1.07 6.35
C ARG A 51 -5.34 -0.51 4.94
N LEU A 52 -4.68 0.63 4.73
CA LEU A 52 -4.55 1.21 3.39
C LEU A 52 -3.87 0.22 2.45
N LYS A 53 -2.69 -0.28 2.81
CA LYS A 53 -1.92 -1.20 1.97
C LYS A 53 -2.58 -2.56 1.75
N VAL A 54 -3.29 -3.09 2.76
CA VAL A 54 -4.08 -4.32 2.56
C VAL A 54 -5.21 -4.09 1.56
N ILE A 55 -5.95 -2.99 1.66
CA ILE A 55 -7.04 -2.68 0.72
C ILE A 55 -6.51 -2.39 -0.68
N ASP A 56 -5.40 -1.65 -0.77
CA ASP A 56 -4.72 -1.32 -2.02
C ASP A 56 -4.22 -2.58 -2.75
N ALA A 57 -3.64 -3.54 -2.01
CA ALA A 57 -3.24 -4.84 -2.54
C ALA A 57 -4.44 -5.63 -3.11
N LEU A 58 -5.56 -5.62 -2.38
CA LEU A 58 -6.80 -6.29 -2.83
C LEU A 58 -7.39 -5.62 -4.07
N LEU A 59 -7.31 -4.28 -4.16
CA LEU A 59 -7.79 -3.52 -5.31
C LEU A 59 -6.94 -3.82 -6.55
N THR A 60 -5.61 -3.76 -6.42
CA THR A 60 -4.65 -4.06 -7.49
C THR A 60 -4.80 -5.50 -7.99
N ALA A 61 -5.03 -6.45 -7.08
CA ALA A 61 -5.28 -7.83 -7.44
C ALA A 61 -6.60 -7.99 -8.22
N ALA A 62 -7.67 -7.34 -7.76
CA ALA A 62 -8.97 -7.36 -8.44
C ALA A 62 -8.90 -6.75 -9.85
N GLU A 63 -8.11 -5.69 -10.06
CA GLU A 63 -7.84 -5.10 -11.39
C GLU A 63 -7.07 -6.04 -12.31
N SER A 64 -6.25 -6.94 -11.72
CA SER A 64 -5.49 -7.96 -12.45
C SER A 64 -6.25 -9.29 -12.62
N ASP A 65 -7.55 -9.34 -12.32
CA ASP A 65 -8.37 -10.57 -12.28
C ASP A 65 -7.78 -11.67 -11.37
N ARG A 66 -7.05 -11.25 -10.32
CA ARG A 66 -6.42 -12.13 -9.33
C ARG A 66 -7.10 -11.98 -7.98
N SER A 67 -7.17 -13.08 -7.24
CA SER A 67 -7.66 -13.10 -5.86
C SER A 67 -6.49 -13.27 -4.88
N LEU A 68 -6.55 -12.62 -3.71
CA LEU A 68 -5.47 -12.69 -2.71
C LEU A 68 -5.95 -13.38 -1.44
N GLY A 69 -5.30 -14.49 -1.09
CA GLY A 69 -5.38 -15.06 0.25
C GLY A 69 -4.43 -14.35 1.24
N VAL A 70 -4.47 -14.78 2.51
CA VAL A 70 -3.60 -14.24 3.58
C VAL A 70 -2.12 -14.25 3.19
N ARG A 71 -1.66 -15.32 2.53
CA ARG A 71 -0.27 -15.46 2.08
C ARG A 71 0.11 -14.42 1.03
N GLY A 72 -0.76 -14.18 0.05
CA GLY A 72 -0.53 -13.17 -0.99
C GLY A 72 -0.46 -11.76 -0.40
N VAL A 73 -1.38 -11.43 0.50
CA VAL A 73 -1.36 -10.15 1.22
C VAL A 73 -0.09 -9.99 2.05
N HIS A 74 0.32 -11.04 2.78
CA HIS A 74 1.54 -11.00 3.60
C HIS A 74 2.80 -10.83 2.74
N THR A 75 2.93 -11.57 1.63
CA THR A 75 4.04 -11.39 0.69
C THR A 75 4.08 -9.97 0.13
N HIS A 76 2.93 -9.43 -0.28
CA HIS A 76 2.86 -8.07 -0.79
C HIS A 76 3.27 -7.01 0.25
N LEU A 77 2.87 -7.17 1.51
CA LEU A 77 3.31 -6.27 2.58
C LEU A 77 4.82 -6.36 2.84
N LEU A 78 5.41 -7.55 2.73
CA LEU A 78 6.86 -7.72 2.84
C LEU A 78 7.60 -7.05 1.67
N GLU A 79 7.08 -7.14 0.45
CA GLU A 79 7.65 -6.47 -0.73
C GLU A 79 7.63 -4.94 -0.59
N LEU A 80 6.68 -4.40 0.18
CA LEU A 80 6.57 -2.98 0.52
C LEU A 80 7.40 -2.56 1.76
N ASP A 81 8.27 -3.43 2.26
CA ASP A 81 9.07 -3.21 3.49
C ASP A 81 8.20 -2.95 4.74
N ILE A 82 7.02 -3.57 4.80
CA ILE A 82 6.11 -3.52 5.97
C ILE A 82 6.18 -4.86 6.69
N PRO A 83 7.09 -5.02 7.69
CA PRO A 83 7.29 -6.29 8.39
C PRO A 83 6.13 -6.53 9.37
N LEU A 84 5.08 -7.18 8.88
CA LEU A 84 3.99 -7.70 9.70
C LEU A 84 4.09 -9.21 9.81
N SER A 85 3.82 -9.72 11.01
CA SER A 85 3.69 -11.16 11.18
C SER A 85 2.47 -11.68 10.41
N PHE A 86 2.55 -12.93 9.93
CA PHE A 86 1.44 -13.61 9.28
C PHE A 86 0.16 -13.63 10.15
N LEU A 87 0.31 -13.77 11.48
CA LEU A 87 -0.79 -13.71 12.42
C LEU A 87 -1.47 -12.34 12.40
N SER A 88 -0.68 -11.27 12.47
CA SER A 88 -1.19 -9.89 12.42
C SER A 88 -1.92 -9.59 11.11
N VAL A 89 -1.43 -10.09 9.97
CA VAL A 89 -2.14 -9.97 8.68
C VAL A 89 -3.50 -10.66 8.74
N ARG A 90 -3.55 -11.88 9.28
CA ARG A 90 -4.81 -12.61 9.46
C ARG A 90 -5.79 -11.86 10.36
N GLU A 91 -5.31 -11.25 11.44
CA GLU A 91 -6.13 -10.44 12.35
C GLU A 91 -6.69 -9.19 11.67
N VAL A 92 -5.86 -8.50 10.87
CA VAL A 92 -6.29 -7.35 10.09
C VAL A 92 -7.38 -7.74 9.08
N LEU A 93 -7.16 -8.82 8.31
CA LEU A 93 -8.15 -9.33 7.36
C LEU A 93 -9.44 -9.74 8.05
N LYS A 94 -9.35 -10.46 9.18
CA LYS A 94 -10.53 -10.83 9.99
C LYS A 94 -11.29 -9.60 10.44
N ARG A 95 -10.60 -8.55 10.89
CA ARG A 95 -11.25 -7.30 11.32
C ARG A 95 -11.90 -6.58 10.15
N LEU A 96 -11.20 -6.39 9.03
CA LEU A 96 -11.79 -5.78 7.84
C LEU A 96 -13.03 -6.53 7.33
N CYS A 97 -13.02 -7.87 7.46
CA CYS A 97 -14.15 -8.72 7.11
C CYS A 97 -15.33 -8.52 8.07
N SER A 98 -15.06 -8.47 9.38
CA SER A 98 -16.09 -8.24 10.40
C SER A 98 -16.77 -6.87 10.25
N GLU A 99 -16.05 -5.89 9.73
CA GLU A 99 -16.53 -4.51 9.55
C GLU A 99 -17.22 -4.35 8.18
N GLY A 100 -17.21 -5.39 7.34
CA GLY A 100 -17.90 -5.41 6.05
C GLY A 100 -17.16 -4.70 4.91
N VAL A 101 -15.88 -4.39 5.07
CA VAL A 101 -15.06 -3.77 4.01
C VAL A 101 -14.60 -4.80 2.98
N ILE A 102 -14.30 -6.01 3.45
CA ILE A 102 -13.86 -7.13 2.61
C ILE A 102 -14.72 -8.36 2.89
N VAL A 103 -14.70 -9.31 1.97
CA VAL A 103 -15.38 -10.60 2.07
C VAL A 103 -14.37 -11.72 1.92
N LEU A 104 -14.58 -12.81 2.67
CA LEU A 104 -13.86 -14.07 2.48
C LEU A 104 -14.63 -14.92 1.47
N ASN A 105 -13.99 -15.25 0.36
CA ASN A 105 -14.55 -16.07 -0.69
C ASN A 105 -14.40 -17.57 -0.37
N ALA A 106 -15.14 -18.41 -1.10
CA ALA A 106 -15.11 -19.87 -0.93
C ALA A 106 -13.73 -20.50 -1.23
N ASP A 107 -12.95 -19.88 -2.11
CA ASP A 107 -11.57 -20.27 -2.46
C ASP A 107 -10.53 -19.83 -1.40
N LYS A 108 -10.98 -19.28 -0.26
CA LYS A 108 -10.14 -18.70 0.82
C LYS A 108 -9.36 -17.46 0.41
N SER A 109 -9.73 -16.83 -0.70
CA SER A 109 -9.26 -15.50 -1.06
C SER A 109 -10.11 -14.42 -0.40
N TYR A 110 -9.55 -13.21 -0.33
CA TYR A 110 -10.25 -12.02 0.10
C TYR A 110 -10.51 -11.12 -1.10
N SER A 111 -11.67 -10.46 -1.08
CA SER A 111 -12.04 -9.44 -2.06
C SER A 111 -12.73 -8.28 -1.36
N LEU A 112 -12.78 -7.11 -2.00
CA LEU A 112 -13.56 -5.98 -1.47
C LEU A 112 -15.05 -6.29 -1.51
N ASP A 113 -15.77 -5.89 -0.47
CA ASP A 113 -17.23 -6.00 -0.42
C ASP A 113 -17.83 -5.11 -1.54
N PRO A 114 -18.90 -5.55 -2.24
CA PRO A 114 -19.54 -4.75 -3.28
C PRO A 114 -19.93 -3.33 -2.82
N ARG A 115 -20.31 -3.16 -1.54
CA ARG A 115 -20.61 -1.84 -0.95
C ARG A 115 -19.36 -0.99 -0.83
N ALA A 116 -18.23 -1.57 -0.46
CA ALA A 116 -16.95 -0.88 -0.42
C ALA A 116 -16.52 -0.43 -1.83
N ILE A 117 -16.69 -1.29 -2.83
CA ILE A 117 -16.42 -0.95 -4.23
C ILE A 117 -17.34 0.18 -4.71
N ALA A 118 -18.62 0.18 -4.35
CA ALA A 118 -19.56 1.25 -4.70
C ALA A 118 -19.11 2.61 -4.16
N VAL A 119 -18.63 2.66 -2.91
CA VAL A 119 -18.06 3.88 -2.31
C VAL A 119 -16.82 4.35 -3.06
N LEU A 120 -15.95 3.44 -3.49
CA LEU A 120 -14.75 3.77 -4.26
C LEU A 120 -15.05 4.28 -5.68
N ARG A 121 -16.15 3.85 -6.29
CA ARG A 121 -16.57 4.24 -7.65
C ARG A 121 -17.35 5.55 -7.71
N HIS A 122 -17.98 5.96 -6.60
CA HIS A 122 -18.79 7.18 -6.52
C HIS A 122 -17.98 8.48 -6.30
N HIS A 123 -16.64 8.40 -6.29
CA HIS A 123 -15.68 9.50 -6.09
C HIS A 123 -14.48 9.38 -7.05
#